data_AF-A0A0P6XDQ6-F1
#
_entry.id   AF-A0A0P6XDQ6-F1
#
_cell.length_a   1.000
_cell.length_b   1.000
_cell.length_c   1.000
_cell.angle_alpha   90.00
_cell.angle_beta   90.00
_cell.angle_gamma   90.00
#
_symmetry.space_group_name_H-M   'P 1'
#
loop_
_entity.id
_entity.type
_entity.pdbx_description
1 polymer ?
#
loop_
_entity_poly.entity_id
_entity_poly.type
_entity_poly.pdbx_seq_one_letter_code
_entity_poly.pdbx_strand_id
1 'polypeptide(L)'
;MNLPIQHHSLWKSILLHLLPGALITLLYFISGPFLIKAGFPVLMPILLAILVVLVPFELGYLFIQGKKQNGQFSLNNIVLNREPIPVWQYFVFVPLLICWCGLFFVTLGPLDSYLIQHFFSWLPTWSIVSQSAEILAQYPSSVLWTTVIAGFVLNGFAGPIVEELYFRGYLLPRIPVSTTWAPLINVLLFSLYHFFSPWQNITRILALIPMVYVVSRKKNIYLGIITHCSVNIIGMLPLLALLASH
;
A
#
# COMPACT_ATOMS: atom_id res chain seq x y z
N MET A 1 18.30 -13.67 23.21
CA MET A 1 17.75 -12.51 23.97
C MET A 1 17.09 -11.59 22.97
N ASN A 2 15.78 -11.33 23.11
CA ASN A 2 15.12 -10.29 22.32
C ASN A 2 15.56 -8.94 22.90
N LEU A 3 16.29 -8.15 22.12
CA LEU A 3 16.64 -6.78 22.51
C LEU A 3 15.34 -5.97 22.72
N PRO A 4 15.29 -5.08 23.72
CA PRO A 4 14.12 -4.23 23.93
C PRO A 4 13.85 -3.39 22.68
N ILE A 5 12.57 -3.25 22.31
CA ILE A 5 12.17 -2.47 21.13
C ILE A 5 12.49 -1.00 21.41
N GLN A 6 13.41 -0.42 20.63
CA GLN A 6 13.70 0.99 20.72
C GLN A 6 12.60 1.80 19.99
N HIS A 7 11.82 2.55 20.77
CA HIS A 7 10.84 3.48 20.21
C HIS A 7 11.54 4.59 19.43
N HIS A 8 10.91 4.99 18.33
CA HIS A 8 11.30 6.18 17.58
C HIS A 8 10.84 7.44 18.32
N SER A 9 11.47 8.59 18.03
CA SER A 9 10.82 9.86 18.32
C SER A 9 9.54 10.01 17.46
N LEU A 10 8.64 10.90 17.88
CA LEU A 10 7.43 11.20 17.10
C LEU A 10 7.81 11.65 15.68
N TRP A 11 8.77 12.58 15.57
CA TRP A 11 9.26 13.09 14.29
C TRP A 11 9.86 12.01 13.40
N LYS A 12 10.68 11.10 13.97
CA LYS A 12 11.23 9.99 13.20
C LYS A 12 10.12 9.05 12.71
N SER A 13 9.08 8.82 13.52
CA SER A 13 7.92 8.03 13.09
C SER A 13 7.22 8.72 11.92
N ILE A 14 6.84 10.00 12.05
CA ILE A 14 6.18 10.75 10.99
C ILE A 14 7.02 10.75 9.70
N LEU A 15 8.31 11.09 9.80
CA LEU A 15 9.21 11.15 8.65
C LEU A 15 9.31 9.81 7.94
N LEU A 16 9.51 8.71 8.68
CA LEU A 16 9.64 7.39 8.06
C LEU A 16 8.33 6.88 7.47
N HIS A 17 7.17 7.29 7.99
CA HIS A 17 5.90 6.94 7.35
C HIS A 17 5.67 7.73 6.07
N LEU A 18 5.95 9.03 6.06
CA LEU A 18 5.55 9.92 4.96
C LEU A 18 6.59 10.05 3.85
N LEU A 19 7.88 9.93 4.16
CA LEU A 19 8.96 10.14 3.19
C LEU A 19 8.86 9.21 1.96
N PRO A 20 8.68 7.88 2.07
CA PRO A 20 8.58 7.06 0.88
C PRO A 20 7.36 7.43 0.02
N GLY A 21 6.25 7.83 0.65
CA GLY A 21 5.04 8.29 -0.05
C GLY A 21 5.26 9.57 -0.84
N ALA A 22 6.00 10.53 -0.27
CA ALA A 22 6.39 11.75 -0.96
C ALA A 22 7.30 11.45 -2.17
N LEU A 23 8.25 10.52 -2.03
CA LEU A 23 9.14 10.09 -3.13
C LEU A 23 8.37 9.35 -4.24
N ILE A 24 7.44 8.48 -3.87
CA ILE A 24 6.55 7.77 -4.81
C ILE A 24 5.74 8.79 -5.61
N THR A 25 5.14 9.76 -4.92
CA THR A 25 4.31 10.79 -5.55
C THR A 25 5.12 11.69 -6.46
N LEU A 26 6.32 12.09 -6.05
CA LEU A 26 7.24 12.86 -6.88
C LEU A 26 7.55 12.11 -8.19
N LEU A 27 7.94 10.84 -8.10
CA LEU A 27 8.22 10.05 -9.29
C LEU A 27 6.98 9.80 -10.15
N TYR A 28 5.82 9.55 -9.53
CA TYR A 28 4.55 9.40 -10.22
C TYR A 28 4.26 10.63 -11.09
N PHE A 29 4.38 11.84 -10.53
CA PHE A 29 4.12 13.07 -11.26
C PHE A 29 5.19 13.41 -12.30
N ILE A 30 6.46 13.07 -12.05
CA ILE A 30 7.54 13.26 -13.02
C ILE A 30 7.37 12.30 -14.21
N SER A 31 7.11 11.01 -13.95
CA SER A 31 7.08 9.98 -15.00
C SER A 31 5.75 9.93 -15.76
N GLY A 32 4.64 10.35 -15.13
CA GLY A 32 3.29 10.30 -15.68
C GLY A 32 3.18 10.80 -17.12
N PRO A 33 3.47 12.08 -17.39
CA PRO A 33 3.32 12.67 -18.73
C PRO A 33 4.12 11.93 -19.81
N PHE A 34 5.32 11.44 -19.48
CA PHE A 34 6.17 10.73 -20.43
C PHE A 34 5.63 9.35 -20.76
N LEU A 35 5.19 8.58 -19.75
CA LEU A 35 4.64 7.24 -19.95
C LEU A 35 3.31 7.28 -20.70
N ILE A 36 2.46 8.25 -20.39
CA ILE A 36 1.18 8.42 -21.09
C ILE A 36 1.42 8.81 -22.54
N LYS A 37 2.34 9.74 -22.81
CA LYS A 37 2.74 10.10 -24.19
C LYS A 37 3.35 8.92 -24.95
N ALA A 38 4.02 8.01 -24.24
CA ALA A 38 4.54 6.76 -24.81
C ALA A 38 3.46 5.67 -25.00
N GLY A 39 2.19 5.97 -24.71
CA GLY A 39 1.07 5.06 -24.93
C GLY A 39 0.80 4.08 -23.79
N PHE A 40 1.26 4.36 -22.56
CA PHE A 40 0.93 3.55 -21.38
C PHE A 40 -0.30 4.08 -20.62
N PRO A 41 -1.06 3.19 -19.94
CA PRO A 41 -2.15 3.59 -19.05
C PRO A 41 -1.66 4.37 -17.83
N VAL A 42 -2.57 5.13 -17.21
CA VAL A 42 -2.34 5.92 -15.98
C VAL A 42 -1.88 5.07 -14.79
N LEU A 43 -2.13 3.76 -14.81
CA LEU A 43 -1.63 2.83 -13.80
C LEU A 43 -0.11 2.62 -13.90
N MET A 44 0.48 2.73 -15.09
CA MET A 44 1.90 2.41 -15.30
C MET A 44 2.87 3.32 -14.49
N PRO A 45 2.68 4.65 -14.42
CA PRO A 45 3.52 5.51 -13.58
C PRO A 45 3.56 5.11 -12.10
N ILE A 46 2.44 4.68 -11.51
CA ILE A 46 2.44 4.24 -10.10
C ILE A 46 3.11 2.86 -9.95
N LEU A 47 2.94 1.96 -10.91
CA LEU A 47 3.67 0.68 -10.93
C LEU A 47 5.18 0.89 -11.03
N LEU A 48 5.62 1.83 -11.86
CA LEU A 48 7.03 2.24 -11.93
C LEU A 48 7.51 2.76 -10.57
N ALA A 49 6.72 3.63 -9.91
CA ALA A 49 7.08 4.16 -8.61
C ALA A 49 7.15 3.07 -7.52
N ILE A 50 6.28 2.05 -7.57
CA ILE A 50 6.39 0.88 -6.69
C ILE A 50 7.73 0.16 -6.91
N LEU A 51 8.07 -0.10 -8.17
CA LEU A 51 9.27 -0.84 -8.54
C LEU A 51 10.58 -0.12 -8.13
N VAL A 52 10.67 1.18 -8.39
CA VAL A 52 11.96 1.90 -8.25
C VAL A 52 12.06 2.74 -6.98
N VAL A 53 10.96 3.05 -6.31
CA VAL A 53 10.96 3.83 -5.06
C VAL A 53 10.45 3.01 -3.89
N LEU A 54 9.20 2.54 -3.91
CA LEU A 54 8.58 1.87 -2.75
C LEU A 54 9.42 0.66 -2.31
N VAL A 55 9.57 -0.32 -3.20
CA VAL A 55 10.25 -1.58 -2.87
C VAL A 55 11.71 -1.34 -2.47
N PRO A 56 12.53 -0.59 -3.24
CA PRO A 56 13.93 -0.37 -2.89
C PRO A 56 14.11 0.47 -1.62
N PHE A 57 13.30 1.51 -1.42
CA PHE A 57 13.42 2.38 -0.25
C PHE A 57 13.05 1.63 1.02
N GLU A 58 11.87 1.01 1.06
CA GLU A 58 11.34 0.39 2.26
C GLU A 58 12.14 -0.87 2.64
N LEU A 59 12.39 -1.80 1.69
CA LEU A 59 13.25 -2.96 1.97
C LEU A 59 14.70 -2.56 2.24
N GLY A 60 15.24 -1.62 1.46
CA GLY A 60 16.60 -1.13 1.64
C GLY A 60 16.80 -0.56 3.04
N TYR A 61 15.83 0.24 3.53
CA TYR A 61 15.84 0.75 4.88
C TYR A 61 15.86 -0.40 5.91
N LEU A 62 14.99 -1.41 5.78
CA LEU A 62 14.94 -2.56 6.67
C LEU A 62 16.26 -3.34 6.70
N PHE A 63 16.85 -3.59 5.53
CA PHE A 63 18.13 -4.27 5.42
C PHE A 63 19.28 -3.47 6.03
N ILE A 64 19.30 -2.15 5.85
CA ILE A 64 20.28 -1.27 6.51
C ILE A 64 20.13 -1.34 8.04
N GLN A 65 18.91 -1.36 8.57
CA GLN A 65 18.70 -1.58 10.02
C GLN A 65 19.19 -2.96 10.45
N GLY A 66 18.94 -3.99 9.64
CA GLY A 66 19.47 -5.34 9.82
C GLY A 66 20.99 -5.35 9.94
N LYS A 67 21.69 -4.70 9.00
CA LYS A 67 23.14 -4.60 9.02
C LYS A 67 23.65 -3.86 10.26
N LYS A 68 22.98 -2.78 10.68
CA LYS A 68 23.35 -2.00 11.87
C LYS A 68 23.17 -2.80 13.17
N GLN A 69 22.09 -3.57 13.29
CA GLN A 69 21.76 -4.29 14.52
C GLN A 69 22.39 -5.68 14.61
N ASN A 70 22.46 -6.39 13.48
CA ASN A 70 22.88 -7.80 13.43
C ASN A 70 24.26 -7.99 12.77
N GLY A 71 24.88 -6.93 12.24
CA GLY A 71 26.13 -7.03 11.46
C GLY A 71 25.96 -7.52 10.02
N GLN A 72 24.76 -7.97 9.63
CA GLN A 72 24.45 -8.53 8.31
C GLN A 72 23.09 -8.07 7.79
N PHE A 73 22.91 -8.06 6.47
CA PHE A 73 21.62 -7.75 5.85
C PHE A 73 20.58 -8.84 6.19
N SER A 74 19.69 -8.55 7.13
CA SER A 74 18.66 -9.49 7.57
C SER A 74 17.43 -8.76 8.08
N LEU A 75 16.25 -9.36 7.90
CA LEU A 75 15.00 -8.88 8.48
C LEU A 75 14.77 -9.42 9.90
N ASN A 76 15.58 -10.39 10.35
CA ASN A 76 15.44 -11.00 11.67
C ASN A 76 15.71 -9.96 12.76
N ASN A 77 14.87 -9.96 13.79
CA ASN A 77 14.87 -8.97 14.88
C ASN A 77 14.65 -7.50 14.44
N ILE A 78 14.48 -7.24 13.13
CA ILE A 78 14.12 -5.94 12.57
C ILE A 78 12.62 -5.86 12.38
N VAL A 79 12.07 -6.81 11.62
CA VAL A 79 10.65 -6.92 11.32
C VAL A 79 10.00 -7.81 12.37
N LEU A 80 9.14 -7.20 13.18
CA LEU A 80 8.41 -7.80 14.29
C LEU A 80 7.02 -8.25 13.85
N ASN A 81 6.16 -8.57 14.82
CA ASN A 81 4.79 -9.03 14.57
C ASN A 81 4.76 -10.27 13.66
N ARG A 82 5.61 -11.26 13.93
CA ARG A 82 5.66 -12.54 13.18
C ARG A 82 5.28 -13.73 14.07
N GLU A 83 4.54 -13.50 15.14
CA GLU A 83 4.12 -14.56 16.06
C GLU A 83 3.15 -15.51 15.35
N PRO A 84 3.34 -16.84 15.44
CA PRO A 84 2.44 -17.80 14.81
C PRO A 84 1.05 -17.73 15.46
N ILE A 85 0.00 -17.87 14.65
CA ILE A 85 -1.38 -17.99 15.12
C ILE A 85 -2.00 -19.27 14.58
N PRO A 86 -3.03 -19.84 15.26
CA PRO A 86 -3.78 -20.97 14.74
C PRO A 86 -4.32 -20.73 13.33
N VAL A 87 -4.17 -21.71 12.44
CA VAL A 87 -4.51 -21.58 11.01
C VAL A 87 -5.97 -21.15 10.78
N TRP A 88 -6.90 -21.63 11.60
CA TRP A 88 -8.32 -21.24 11.51
C TRP A 88 -8.54 -19.73 11.63
N GLN A 89 -7.66 -19.01 12.35
CA GLN A 89 -7.78 -17.56 12.48
C GLN A 89 -7.55 -16.85 11.15
N TYR A 90 -6.73 -17.39 10.25
CA TYR A 90 -6.60 -16.85 8.89
C TYR A 90 -7.90 -17.00 8.12
N PHE A 91 -8.53 -18.18 8.17
CA PHE A 91 -9.80 -18.45 7.50
C PHE A 91 -10.98 -17.61 8.02
N VAL A 92 -10.88 -17.07 9.24
CA VAL A 92 -11.89 -16.15 9.79
C VAL A 92 -11.52 -14.69 9.51
N PHE A 93 -10.33 -14.24 9.90
CA PHE A 93 -9.97 -12.83 9.83
C PHE A 93 -9.76 -12.36 8.40
N VAL A 94 -9.10 -13.14 7.53
CA VAL A 94 -8.80 -12.67 6.16
C VAL A 94 -10.08 -12.38 5.38
N PRO A 95 -11.08 -13.28 5.29
CA PRO A 95 -12.32 -12.98 4.58
C PRO A 95 -13.08 -11.79 5.19
N LEU A 96 -13.18 -11.73 6.52
CA LEU A 96 -13.84 -10.61 7.19
C LEU A 96 -13.19 -9.25 6.89
N LEU A 97 -11.85 -9.20 6.89
CA LEU A 97 -11.11 -7.98 6.60
C LEU A 97 -11.20 -7.61 5.11
N ILE A 98 -11.16 -8.58 4.20
CA ILE A 98 -11.39 -8.33 2.76
C ILE A 98 -12.79 -7.74 2.54
N CYS A 99 -13.83 -8.35 3.11
CA CYS A 99 -15.20 -7.84 3.03
C CYS A 99 -15.33 -6.44 3.62
N TRP A 100 -14.69 -6.17 4.76
CA TRP A 100 -14.68 -4.85 5.38
C TRP A 100 -14.01 -3.80 4.49
N CYS A 101 -12.82 -4.09 3.97
CA CYS A 101 -12.13 -3.19 3.04
C CYS A 101 -13.00 -2.93 1.80
N GLY A 102 -13.53 -3.99 1.19
CA GLY A 102 -14.40 -3.90 0.01
C GLY A 102 -15.64 -3.04 0.27
N LEU A 103 -16.30 -3.20 1.42
CA LEU A 103 -17.44 -2.38 1.82
C LEU A 103 -17.10 -0.89 1.76
N PHE A 104 -16.02 -0.45 2.41
CA PHE A 104 -15.64 0.97 2.44
C PHE A 104 -15.17 1.49 1.08
N PHE A 105 -14.34 0.76 0.34
CA PHE A 105 -13.89 1.20 -0.98
C PHE A 105 -15.03 1.30 -2.00
N VAL A 106 -16.04 0.43 -1.92
CA VAL A 106 -17.20 0.49 -2.81
C VAL A 106 -18.15 1.61 -2.37
N THR A 107 -18.53 1.65 -1.10
CA THR A 107 -19.56 2.60 -0.60
C THR A 107 -19.09 4.05 -0.55
N LEU A 108 -17.78 4.30 -0.37
CA LEU A 108 -17.24 5.66 -0.33
C LEU A 108 -16.68 6.13 -1.69
N GLY A 109 -16.79 5.35 -2.76
CA GLY A 109 -16.44 5.80 -4.12
C GLY A 109 -17.10 7.12 -4.55
N PRO A 110 -18.38 7.39 -4.22
CA PRO A 110 -19.00 8.70 -4.47
C PRO A 110 -18.36 9.85 -3.68
N LEU A 111 -17.92 9.61 -2.44
CA LEU A 111 -17.18 10.60 -1.66
C LEU A 111 -15.82 10.89 -2.28
N ASP A 112 -15.08 9.86 -2.68
CA ASP A 112 -13.80 10.01 -3.39
C ASP A 112 -13.98 10.89 -4.65
N SER A 113 -15.04 10.62 -5.42
CA SER A 113 -15.38 11.37 -6.64
C SER A 113 -15.77 12.82 -6.35
N TYR A 114 -16.55 13.06 -5.30
CA TYR A 114 -16.89 14.40 -4.83
C TYR A 114 -15.64 15.19 -4.43
N LEU A 115 -14.72 14.56 -3.68
CA LEU A 115 -13.47 15.20 -3.29
C LEU A 115 -12.60 15.54 -4.49
N ILE A 116 -12.50 14.64 -5.46
CA ILE A 116 -11.81 14.90 -6.74
C ILE A 116 -12.38 16.16 -7.41
N GLN A 117 -13.70 16.23 -7.60
CA GLN A 117 -14.34 17.30 -8.38
C GLN A 117 -14.28 18.66 -7.67
N HIS A 118 -14.36 18.70 -6.34
CA HIS A 118 -14.45 19.96 -5.59
C HIS A 118 -13.13 20.44 -5.00
N PHE A 119 -12.21 19.54 -4.65
CA PHE A 119 -10.96 19.90 -3.96
C PHE A 119 -9.69 19.58 -4.76
N PHE A 120 -9.78 18.64 -5.72
CA PHE A 120 -8.62 18.21 -6.52
C PHE A 120 -8.83 18.39 -8.03
N SER A 121 -9.79 19.21 -8.46
CA SER A 121 -10.08 19.46 -9.88
C SER A 121 -8.98 20.23 -10.62
N TRP A 122 -8.05 20.81 -9.88
CA TRP A 122 -6.85 21.45 -10.41
C TRP A 122 -5.76 20.45 -10.83
N LEU A 123 -5.87 19.18 -10.41
CA LEU A 123 -4.94 18.14 -10.83
C LEU A 123 -5.19 17.75 -12.29
N PRO A 124 -4.14 17.36 -13.03
CA PRO A 124 -4.32 16.79 -14.36
C PRO A 124 -5.22 15.56 -14.32
N THR A 125 -6.11 15.42 -15.30
CA THR A 125 -7.02 14.25 -15.38
C THR A 125 -6.26 12.94 -15.41
N TRP A 126 -5.07 12.93 -16.02
CA TRP A 126 -4.22 11.76 -16.06
C TRP A 126 -3.64 11.35 -14.70
N SER A 127 -3.61 12.21 -13.68
CA SER A 127 -3.08 11.85 -12.37
C SER A 127 -4.10 11.13 -11.48
N ILE A 128 -5.32 10.93 -11.97
CA ILE A 128 -6.36 10.20 -11.28
C ILE A 128 -6.28 8.74 -11.72
N VAL A 129 -5.91 7.84 -10.79
CA VAL A 129 -5.71 6.40 -11.03
C VAL A 129 -7.06 5.66 -11.14
N SER A 130 -7.99 6.20 -11.92
CA SER A 130 -9.22 5.54 -12.34
C SER A 130 -9.46 5.89 -13.80
N GLN A 131 -9.54 4.87 -14.64
CA GLN A 131 -9.90 5.03 -16.06
C GLN A 131 -11.10 4.16 -16.36
N SER A 132 -11.98 4.66 -17.22
CA SER A 132 -13.14 3.90 -17.65
C SER A 132 -12.73 2.73 -18.54
N ALA A 133 -13.58 1.71 -18.63
CA ALA A 133 -13.33 0.55 -19.47
C ALA A 133 -13.19 0.96 -20.96
N GLU A 134 -13.93 1.98 -21.41
CA GLU A 134 -13.87 2.49 -22.78
C GLU A 134 -12.52 3.13 -23.11
N ILE A 135 -11.89 3.81 -22.15
CA ILE A 135 -10.54 4.37 -22.33
C ILE A 135 -9.51 3.26 -22.37
N LEU A 136 -9.62 2.28 -21.47
CA LEU A 136 -8.70 1.16 -21.39
C LEU A 136 -8.74 0.28 -22.65
N ALA A 137 -9.91 0.09 -23.25
CA ALA A 137 -10.10 -0.68 -24.49
C ALA A 137 -9.38 -0.07 -25.72
N GLN A 138 -8.93 1.17 -25.65
CA GLN A 138 -8.21 1.84 -26.75
C GLN A 138 -6.71 1.50 -26.78
N TYR A 139 -6.17 0.91 -25.72
CA TYR A 139 -4.75 0.56 -25.65
C TYR A 139 -4.46 -0.76 -26.39
N PRO A 140 -3.28 -0.90 -27.02
CA PRO A 140 -2.87 -2.17 -27.61
C PRO A 140 -2.83 -3.31 -26.58
N SER A 141 -3.22 -4.53 -26.97
CA SER A 141 -3.27 -5.69 -26.07
C SER A 141 -1.93 -5.96 -25.37
N SER A 142 -0.81 -5.75 -26.06
CA SER A 142 0.54 -5.91 -25.48
C SER A 142 0.80 -4.95 -24.31
N VAL A 143 0.35 -3.70 -24.42
CA VAL A 143 0.46 -2.68 -23.37
C VAL A 143 -0.43 -3.04 -22.18
N LEU A 144 -1.66 -3.47 -22.45
CA LEU A 144 -2.59 -3.89 -21.40
C LEU A 144 -2.09 -5.14 -20.65
N TRP A 145 -1.62 -6.17 -21.36
CA TRP A 145 -1.00 -7.35 -20.74
C TRP A 145 0.22 -6.99 -19.90
N THR A 146 1.09 -6.12 -20.41
CA THR A 146 2.25 -5.62 -19.66
C THR A 146 1.79 -4.93 -18.36
N THR A 147 0.77 -4.08 -18.45
CA THR A 147 0.22 -3.34 -17.31
C THR A 147 -0.43 -4.29 -16.30
N VAL A 148 -1.15 -5.31 -16.74
CA VAL A 148 -1.79 -6.29 -15.86
C VAL A 148 -0.77 -7.18 -15.15
N ILE A 149 0.23 -7.70 -15.89
CA ILE A 149 1.29 -8.52 -15.29
C ILE A 149 2.07 -7.69 -14.28
N ALA A 150 2.50 -6.48 -14.66
CA ALA A 150 3.16 -5.55 -13.74
C ALA A 150 2.26 -5.19 -12.56
N GLY A 151 0.96 -5.01 -12.78
CA GLY A 151 -0.04 -4.74 -11.75
C GLY A 151 -0.14 -5.86 -10.72
N PHE A 152 -0.26 -7.11 -11.15
CA PHE A 152 -0.28 -8.24 -10.22
C PHE A 152 1.06 -8.39 -9.48
N VAL A 153 2.19 -8.33 -10.18
CA VAL A 153 3.51 -8.51 -9.57
C VAL A 153 3.82 -7.40 -8.58
N LEU A 154 3.63 -6.14 -8.97
CA LEU A 154 4.07 -4.97 -8.20
C LEU A 154 2.99 -4.51 -7.24
N ASN A 155 1.78 -4.21 -7.71
CA ASN A 155 0.69 -3.74 -6.86
C ASN A 155 -0.03 -4.87 -6.11
N GLY A 156 -0.14 -6.06 -6.71
CA GLY A 156 -0.80 -7.22 -6.09
C GLY A 156 0.05 -7.93 -5.04
N PHE A 157 1.38 -7.97 -5.21
CA PHE A 157 2.28 -8.72 -4.31
C PHE A 157 3.43 -7.89 -3.76
N ALA A 158 4.37 -7.44 -4.60
CA ALA A 158 5.64 -6.88 -4.11
C ALA A 158 5.44 -5.64 -3.23
N GLY A 159 4.66 -4.67 -3.67
CA GLY A 159 4.26 -3.49 -2.92
C GLY A 159 3.63 -3.83 -1.57
N PRO A 160 2.45 -4.47 -1.52
CA PRO A 160 1.77 -4.76 -0.27
C PRO A 160 2.58 -5.64 0.69
N ILE A 161 3.37 -6.61 0.18
CA ILE A 161 4.27 -7.39 1.04
C ILE A 161 5.30 -6.49 1.71
N VAL A 162 5.96 -5.61 0.94
CA VAL A 162 6.99 -4.71 1.46
C VAL A 162 6.40 -3.69 2.43
N GLU A 163 5.25 -3.12 2.10
CA GLU A 163 4.54 -2.19 2.98
C GLU A 163 4.18 -2.85 4.31
N GLU A 164 3.68 -4.09 4.32
CA GLU A 164 3.36 -4.79 5.57
C GLU A 164 4.62 -5.09 6.41
N LEU A 165 5.73 -5.44 5.77
CA LEU A 165 7.03 -5.60 6.43
C LEU A 165 7.49 -4.28 7.06
N TYR A 166 7.35 -3.17 6.33
CA TYR A 166 7.81 -1.85 6.72
C TYR A 166 6.89 -1.19 7.76
N PHE A 167 5.63 -0.99 7.43
CA PHE A 167 4.67 -0.27 8.26
C PHE A 167 4.23 -1.08 9.48
N ARG A 168 3.84 -2.35 9.32
CA ARG A 168 3.25 -3.14 10.41
C ARG A 168 4.30 -3.96 11.15
N GLY A 169 5.31 -4.43 10.44
CA GLY A 169 6.41 -5.20 11.02
C GLY A 169 7.50 -4.32 11.65
N TYR A 170 7.84 -3.19 11.05
CA TYR A 170 8.93 -2.34 11.56
C TYR A 170 8.47 -1.07 12.26
N LEU A 171 7.61 -0.24 11.63
CA LEU A 171 7.25 1.07 12.17
C LEU A 171 6.24 1.00 13.32
N LEU A 172 5.15 0.25 13.16
CA LEU A 172 4.05 0.15 14.14
C LEU A 172 4.53 -0.15 15.56
N PRO A 173 5.39 -1.16 15.82
CA PRO A 173 5.89 -1.45 17.18
C PRO A 173 6.79 -0.34 17.76
N ARG A 174 7.31 0.56 16.91
CA ARG A 174 8.27 1.59 17.29
C ARG A 174 7.63 2.98 17.43
N ILE A 175 6.32 3.13 17.20
CA ILE A 175 5.61 4.38 17.47
C ILE A 175 5.68 4.68 18.98
N PRO A 176 6.00 5.92 19.41
CA PRO A 176 6.21 6.25 20.84
C PRO A 176 4.91 6.48 21.61
N VAL A 177 3.93 5.58 21.45
CA VAL A 177 2.67 5.61 22.20
C VAL A 177 2.30 4.19 22.64
N SER A 178 1.25 4.06 23.46
CA SER A 178 0.76 2.75 23.88
C SER A 178 0.38 1.87 22.68
N THR A 179 0.48 0.55 22.87
CA THR A 179 0.11 -0.47 21.87
C THR A 179 -1.37 -0.41 21.45
N THR A 180 -2.23 0.24 22.24
CA THR A 180 -3.65 0.50 21.91
C THR A 180 -3.83 1.64 20.90
N TRP A 181 -3.01 2.69 20.99
CA TRP A 181 -3.09 3.89 20.15
C TRP A 181 -2.18 3.84 18.92
N ALA A 182 -1.08 3.08 19.00
CA ALA A 182 -0.13 2.93 17.89
C ALA A 182 -0.79 2.45 16.58
N PRO A 183 -1.76 1.50 16.56
CA PRO A 183 -2.46 1.10 15.34
C PRO A 183 -3.19 2.26 14.66
N LEU A 184 -3.86 3.13 15.44
CA LEU A 184 -4.57 4.28 14.91
C LEU A 184 -3.60 5.27 14.25
N ILE A 185 -2.51 5.62 14.94
CA ILE A 185 -1.47 6.50 14.39
C ILE A 185 -0.87 5.90 13.11
N ASN A 186 -0.60 4.59 13.12
CA ASN A 186 -0.07 3.90 11.95
C ASN A 186 -1.03 3.97 10.75
N VAL A 187 -2.33 3.73 10.94
CA VAL A 187 -3.32 3.83 9.85
C VAL A 187 -3.45 5.26 9.33
N LEU A 188 -3.48 6.26 10.21
CA LEU A 188 -3.54 7.66 9.81
C LEU A 188 -2.33 8.05 8.95
N LEU A 189 -1.12 7.74 9.42
CA LEU A 189 0.11 8.06 8.70
C LEU A 189 0.26 7.23 7.41
N PHE A 190 -0.11 5.95 7.42
CA PHE A 190 -0.13 5.09 6.23
C PHE A 190 -1.13 5.59 5.18
N SER A 191 -2.27 6.12 5.60
CA SER A 191 -3.23 6.71 4.65
C SER A 191 -2.65 7.98 4.05
N LEU A 192 -2.12 8.89 4.87
CA LEU A 192 -1.47 10.13 4.41
C LEU A 192 -0.23 9.89 3.53
N TYR A 193 0.46 8.77 3.69
CA TYR A 193 1.57 8.34 2.83
C TYR A 193 1.15 8.24 1.34
N HIS A 194 -0.13 8.02 1.05
CA HIS A 194 -0.66 7.96 -0.32
C HIS A 194 -0.90 9.37 -0.92
N PHE A 195 0.11 10.24 -0.91
CA PHE A 195 -0.01 11.62 -1.41
C PHE A 195 -0.42 11.72 -2.90
N PHE A 196 -0.26 10.65 -3.68
CA PHE A 196 -0.70 10.58 -5.08
C PHE A 196 -2.23 10.36 -5.23
N SER A 197 -2.93 10.00 -4.16
CA SER A 197 -4.39 9.78 -4.16
C SER A 197 -5.06 10.26 -2.86
N PRO A 198 -4.88 11.54 -2.48
CA PRO A 198 -5.28 12.09 -1.17
C PRO A 198 -6.80 12.08 -0.94
N TRP A 199 -7.60 12.11 -2.02
CA TRP A 199 -9.06 12.01 -1.94
C TRP A 199 -9.53 10.70 -1.30
N GLN A 200 -8.73 9.61 -1.37
CA GLN A 200 -9.11 8.33 -0.78
C GLN A 200 -8.65 8.17 0.68
N ASN A 201 -8.06 9.20 1.30
CA ASN A 201 -7.52 9.07 2.66
C ASN A 201 -8.60 8.69 3.67
N ILE A 202 -9.78 9.29 3.60
CA ILE A 202 -10.92 8.95 4.48
C ILE A 202 -11.30 7.48 4.29
N THR A 203 -11.45 7.06 3.03
CA THR A 203 -11.78 5.68 2.65
C THR A 203 -10.75 4.68 3.16
N ARG A 204 -9.45 4.94 2.94
CA ARG A 204 -8.34 4.11 3.43
C ARG A 204 -8.29 4.03 4.94
N ILE A 205 -8.50 5.13 5.66
CA ILE A 205 -8.50 5.13 7.13
C ILE A 205 -9.56 4.16 7.64
N LEU A 206 -10.81 4.30 7.17
CA LEU A 206 -11.93 3.50 7.65
C LEU A 206 -11.81 2.02 7.23
N ALA A 207 -11.33 1.76 6.01
CA ALA A 207 -11.10 0.42 5.51
C ALA A 207 -9.99 -0.31 6.29
N LEU A 208 -8.90 0.36 6.62
CA LEU A 208 -7.70 -0.30 7.17
C LEU A 208 -7.65 -0.37 8.69
N ILE A 209 -8.46 0.43 9.42
CA ILE A 209 -8.50 0.41 10.90
C ILE A 209 -8.59 -1.03 11.45
N PRO A 210 -9.59 -1.85 11.09
CA PRO A 210 -9.70 -3.19 11.68
C PRO A 210 -8.52 -4.09 11.35
N MET A 211 -8.00 -4.00 10.12
CA MET A 211 -6.86 -4.83 9.69
C MET A 211 -5.61 -4.52 10.52
N VAL A 212 -5.27 -3.25 10.70
CA VAL A 212 -4.08 -2.87 11.48
C VAL A 212 -4.25 -3.20 12.97
N TYR A 213 -5.45 -3.04 13.52
CA TYR A 213 -5.74 -3.48 14.89
C TYR A 213 -5.61 -4.99 15.06
N VAL A 214 -6.14 -5.79 14.13
CA VAL A 214 -6.01 -7.25 14.16
C VAL A 214 -4.54 -7.66 14.07
N VAL A 215 -3.77 -7.11 13.13
CA VAL A 215 -2.33 -7.36 13.00
C VAL A 215 -1.58 -7.02 14.29
N SER A 216 -1.86 -5.87 14.89
CA SER A 216 -1.24 -5.44 16.15
C SER A 216 -1.58 -6.37 17.32
N ARG A 217 -2.86 -6.74 17.47
CA ARG A 217 -3.34 -7.57 18.59
C ARG A 217 -2.90 -9.02 18.46
N LYS A 218 -2.83 -9.54 17.24
CA LYS A 218 -2.35 -10.89 16.95
C LYS A 218 -0.84 -10.96 16.79
N LYS A 219 -0.18 -9.80 16.72
CA LYS A 219 1.26 -9.65 16.44
C LYS A 219 1.67 -10.52 15.24
N ASN A 220 0.87 -10.47 14.19
CA ASN A 220 1.01 -11.32 13.01
C ASN A 220 0.75 -10.50 11.74
N ILE A 221 1.83 -10.11 11.06
CA ILE A 221 1.80 -9.36 9.80
C ILE A 221 1.30 -10.19 8.63
N TYR A 222 1.29 -11.53 8.72
CA TYR A 222 0.81 -12.36 7.63
C TYR A 222 -0.70 -12.19 7.40
N LEU A 223 -1.48 -11.89 8.44
CA LEU A 223 -2.88 -11.47 8.29
C LEU A 223 -2.98 -10.20 7.42
N GLY A 224 -2.12 -9.21 7.67
CA GLY A 224 -2.02 -7.98 6.88
C GLY A 224 -1.59 -8.28 5.45
N ILE A 225 -0.51 -9.04 5.25
CA ILE A 225 0.03 -9.40 3.93
C ILE A 225 -1.04 -10.07 3.08
N ILE A 226 -1.68 -11.12 3.59
CA ILE A 226 -2.68 -11.88 2.81
C ILE A 226 -3.87 -10.98 2.47
N THR A 227 -4.39 -10.23 3.45
CA THR A 227 -5.53 -9.32 3.23
C THR A 227 -5.19 -8.24 2.21
N HIS A 228 -4.04 -7.57 2.37
CA HIS A 228 -3.61 -6.45 1.54
C HIS A 228 -3.34 -6.91 0.09
N CYS A 229 -2.61 -8.01 -0.09
CA CYS A 229 -2.41 -8.61 -1.42
C CYS A 229 -3.76 -8.97 -2.05
N SER A 230 -4.66 -9.62 -1.28
CA SER A 230 -5.97 -10.04 -1.80
C SER A 230 -6.81 -8.85 -2.25
N VAL A 231 -6.88 -7.77 -1.47
CA VAL A 231 -7.62 -6.56 -1.83
C VAL A 231 -7.05 -5.93 -3.12
N ASN A 232 -5.72 -5.84 -3.23
CA ASN A 232 -5.09 -5.27 -4.42
C ASN A 232 -5.28 -6.16 -5.67
N ILE A 233 -5.19 -7.48 -5.51
CA ILE A 233 -5.45 -8.47 -6.58
C ILE A 233 -6.91 -8.38 -7.03
N ILE A 234 -7.87 -8.34 -6.11
CA ILE A 234 -9.29 -8.17 -6.42
C ILE A 234 -9.52 -6.85 -7.18
N GLY A 235 -8.87 -5.77 -6.76
CA GLY A 235 -8.92 -4.48 -7.46
C GLY A 235 -8.38 -4.50 -8.89
N MET A 236 -7.51 -5.46 -9.24
CA MET A 236 -6.98 -5.63 -10.60
C MET A 236 -7.89 -6.50 -11.50
N LEU A 237 -8.85 -7.23 -10.93
CA LEU A 237 -9.72 -8.14 -11.71
C LEU A 237 -10.55 -7.45 -12.79
N PRO A 238 -11.10 -6.23 -12.62
CA PRO A 238 -11.82 -5.54 -13.69
C PRO A 238 -10.95 -5.29 -14.93
N LEU A 239 -9.68 -4.91 -14.74
CA LEU A 239 -8.75 -4.69 -15.85
C LEU A 239 -8.39 -6.01 -16.55
N LEU A 240 -8.22 -7.10 -15.79
CA LEU A 240 -8.01 -8.43 -16.35
C LEU A 240 -9.25 -8.93 -17.13
N ALA A 241 -10.45 -8.69 -16.61
CA ALA A 241 -11.70 -9.08 -17.25
C ALA A 241 -11.92 -8.35 -18.58
N LEU A 242 -11.61 -7.05 -18.63
CA LEU A 242 -11.64 -6.26 -19.86
C LEU A 242 -10.70 -6.84 -20.93
N LEU A 243 -9.50 -7.24 -20.54
CA LEU A 243 -8.55 -7.90 -21.44
C LEU A 243 -9.04 -9.23 -21.98
N ALA A 244 -9.73 -10.02 -21.17
CA ALA A 244 -10.24 -11.33 -21.57
C ALA A 244 -11.47 -11.26 -22.48
N SER A 245 -12.09 -10.08 -22.60
CA SER A 245 -13.22 -9.82 -23.50
C SER A 245 -12.84 -9.31 -24.89
N HIS A 246 -11.54 -9.12 -25.14
CA HIS A 246 -10.95 -8.71 -26.43
C HIS A 246 -10.25 -9.89 -27.10
#